data_AF-A0A9X6RUS6-F1
#
_entry.id   AF-A0A9X6RUS6-F1
#
_cell.length_a   1.000
_cell.length_b   1.000
_cell.length_c   1.000
_cell.angle_alpha   90.00
_cell.angle_beta   90.00
_cell.angle_gamma   90.00
#
_symmetry.space_group_name_H-M   'P 1'
#
loop_
_entity.id
_entity.type
_entity.pdbx_description
1 polymer ?
#
loop_
_entity_poly.entity_id
_entity_poly.type
_entity_poly.pdbx_seq_one_letter_code
_entity_poly.pdbx_strand_id
1 'polypeptide(L)'
;MCKYDKKGTRLLNEKRETLILDLSASFRKMIRLLQNDINTRFAEHMPYNEFSVLRALFLKSPQMASQIASEVNVTSSHITAVTDRLVRKGLVERKRSNSDRRIVYLEITEHGREVTEKLEAVRKEYYKERFKGWSDQEIEMVLELFGRVL
;
A
#
# COMPACT_ATOMS: atom_id res chain seq x y z
N MET A 1 12.31 30.43 -45.24
CA MET A 1 11.44 29.26 -44.95
C MET A 1 12.27 28.20 -44.21
N CYS A 2 12.05 28.07 -42.91
CA CYS A 2 12.72 27.09 -42.06
C CYS A 2 12.15 25.69 -42.37
N LYS A 3 12.98 24.77 -42.87
CA LYS A 3 12.60 23.37 -43.06
C LYS A 3 12.63 22.70 -41.69
N TYR A 4 11.47 22.59 -41.04
CA TYR A 4 11.28 21.78 -39.84
C TYR A 4 11.63 20.30 -40.15
N ASP A 5 12.65 19.78 -39.46
CA ASP A 5 13.11 18.40 -39.55
C ASP A 5 12.09 17.44 -38.89
N LYS A 6 11.25 16.82 -39.72
CA LYS A 6 10.23 15.84 -39.29
C LYS A 6 10.82 14.48 -38.86
N LYS A 7 12.10 14.18 -39.17
CA LYS A 7 12.75 12.92 -38.75
C LYS A 7 13.28 13.02 -37.32
N GLY A 8 13.88 14.16 -36.95
CA GLY A 8 14.34 14.44 -35.58
C GLY A 8 13.21 14.40 -34.55
N THR A 9 12.07 15.03 -34.84
CA THR A 9 10.88 15.02 -33.96
C THR A 9 10.26 13.63 -33.83
N ARG A 10 10.29 12.81 -34.88
CA ARG A 10 9.78 11.43 -34.85
C ARG A 10 10.64 10.51 -33.99
N LEU A 11 11.96 10.57 -34.13
CA LEU A 11 12.91 9.80 -33.30
C LEU A 11 12.87 10.20 -31.82
N LEU A 12 12.69 11.49 -31.52
CA LEU A 12 12.52 11.98 -30.14
C LEU A 12 11.22 11.47 -29.50
N ASN A 13 10.13 11.39 -30.27
CA ASN A 13 8.86 10.82 -29.80
C ASN A 13 8.98 9.31 -29.55
N GLU A 14 9.66 8.56 -30.43
CA GLU A 14 9.91 7.13 -30.25
C GLU A 14 10.78 6.84 -29.00
N LYS A 15 11.81 7.66 -28.74
CA LYS A 15 12.61 7.56 -27.51
C LYS A 15 11.79 7.85 -26.25
N ARG A 16 10.98 8.92 -26.26
CA ARG A 16 10.15 9.30 -25.10
C ARG A 16 9.12 8.22 -24.78
N GLU A 17 8.47 7.66 -25.78
CA GLU A 17 7.51 6.57 -25.61
C GLU A 17 8.19 5.32 -25.02
N THR A 18 9.37 4.96 -25.53
CA THR A 18 10.16 3.85 -24.98
C THR A 18 10.49 4.06 -23.49
N LEU A 19 10.94 5.27 -23.12
CA LEU A 19 11.23 5.59 -21.71
C LEU A 19 9.99 5.47 -20.81
N ILE A 20 8.81 5.86 -21.30
CA ILE A 20 7.55 5.76 -20.53
C ILE A 20 7.17 4.28 -20.33
N LEU A 21 7.34 3.45 -21.35
CA LEU A 21 7.07 2.01 -21.27
C LEU A 21 8.05 1.30 -20.32
N ASP A 22 9.34 1.64 -20.39
CA ASP A 22 10.37 1.11 -19.51
C ASP A 22 10.13 1.52 -18.04
N LEU A 23 9.70 2.78 -17.82
CA LEU A 23 9.31 3.27 -16.51
C LEU A 23 8.12 2.45 -15.96
N SER A 24 7.07 2.24 -16.76
CA SER A 24 5.91 1.42 -16.39
C SER A 24 6.29 -0.04 -16.09
N ALA A 25 7.19 -0.64 -16.88
CA ALA A 25 7.71 -1.97 -16.62
C ALA A 25 8.53 -2.02 -15.30
N SER A 26 9.34 -1.00 -15.05
CA SER A 26 10.14 -0.87 -13.83
C SER A 26 9.27 -0.74 -12.59
N PHE A 27 8.20 0.06 -12.65
CA PHE A 27 7.19 0.15 -11.58
C PHE A 27 6.55 -1.21 -11.28
N ARG A 28 6.06 -1.91 -12.30
CA ARG A 28 5.47 -3.25 -12.12
C ARG A 28 6.46 -4.25 -11.54
N LYS A 29 7.74 -4.19 -11.91
CA LYS A 29 8.79 -5.06 -11.35
C LYS A 29 9.06 -4.70 -9.89
N MET A 30 9.18 -3.42 -9.57
CA MET A 30 9.43 -2.91 -8.22
C MET A 30 8.29 -3.28 -7.27
N ILE A 31 7.03 -3.03 -7.66
CA ILE A 31 5.85 -3.39 -6.85
C ILE A 31 5.83 -4.88 -6.55
N ARG A 32 6.01 -5.74 -7.56
CA ARG A 32 6.02 -7.20 -7.37
C ARG A 32 7.14 -7.66 -6.45
N LEU A 33 8.35 -7.11 -6.61
CA LEU A 33 9.48 -7.42 -5.75
C LEU A 33 9.16 -7.04 -4.30
N LEU A 34 8.71 -5.79 -4.06
CA LEU A 34 8.41 -5.32 -2.71
C LEU A 34 7.27 -6.11 -2.05
N GLN A 35 6.25 -6.48 -2.82
CA GLN A 35 5.13 -7.31 -2.34
C GLN A 35 5.58 -8.73 -1.98
N ASN A 36 6.41 -9.36 -2.81
CA ASN A 36 6.90 -10.72 -2.54
C ASN A 36 7.81 -10.73 -1.31
N ASP A 37 8.72 -9.77 -1.21
CA ASP A 37 9.67 -9.70 -0.09
C ASP A 37 8.93 -9.44 1.23
N ILE A 38 8.01 -8.45 1.27
CA ILE A 38 7.25 -8.17 2.49
C ILE A 38 6.34 -9.34 2.88
N ASN A 39 5.68 -9.99 1.91
CA ASN A 39 4.86 -11.17 2.18
C ASN A 39 5.70 -12.31 2.75
N THR A 40 6.91 -12.51 2.24
CA THR A 40 7.84 -13.53 2.72
C THR A 40 8.29 -13.22 4.15
N ARG A 41 8.67 -11.97 4.43
CA ARG A 41 9.04 -11.50 5.79
C ARG A 41 7.90 -11.66 6.79
N PHE A 42 6.65 -11.54 6.33
CA PHE A 42 5.46 -11.62 7.17
C PHE A 42 4.86 -13.04 7.29
N ALA A 43 5.35 -14.00 6.50
CA ALA A 43 4.74 -15.33 6.37
C ALA A 43 4.61 -16.09 7.70
N GLU A 44 5.58 -15.95 8.60
CA GLU A 44 5.58 -16.60 9.92
C GLU A 44 4.74 -15.87 10.97
N HIS A 45 4.26 -14.66 10.64
CA HIS A 45 3.52 -13.82 11.57
C HIS A 45 2.04 -13.74 11.21
N MET A 46 1.73 -13.26 10.01
CA MET A 46 0.38 -13.00 9.51
C MET A 46 0.49 -12.58 8.03
N PRO A 47 -0.46 -12.97 7.16
CA PRO A 47 -0.53 -12.44 5.79
C PRO A 47 -0.50 -10.90 5.76
N TYR A 48 0.37 -10.29 4.94
CA TYR A 48 0.56 -8.84 4.94
C TYR A 48 -0.74 -8.05 4.63
N ASN A 49 -1.66 -8.63 3.86
CA ASN A 49 -2.97 -8.03 3.59
C ASN A 49 -3.90 -7.98 4.82
N GLU A 50 -3.74 -8.90 5.78
CA GLU A 50 -4.43 -8.81 7.06
C GLU A 50 -3.79 -7.75 7.95
N PHE A 51 -2.45 -7.71 7.97
CA PHE A 51 -1.71 -6.68 8.69
C PHE A 51 -2.02 -5.27 8.16
N SER A 52 -2.14 -5.07 6.84
CA SER A 52 -2.44 -3.76 6.27
C SER A 52 -3.81 -3.23 6.71
N VAL A 53 -4.81 -4.10 6.82
CA VAL A 53 -6.15 -3.77 7.33
C VAL A 53 -6.11 -3.49 8.84
N LEU A 54 -5.41 -4.33 9.61
CA LEU A 54 -5.26 -4.12 11.04
C LEU A 54 -4.53 -2.81 11.36
N ARG A 55 -3.47 -2.51 10.60
CA ARG A 55 -2.70 -1.26 10.67
C ARG A 55 -3.55 -0.03 10.32
N ALA A 56 -4.43 -0.11 9.33
CA ALA A 56 -5.34 0.98 9.01
C ALA A 56 -6.24 1.34 10.21
N LEU A 57 -6.75 0.31 10.91
CA LEU A 57 -7.52 0.49 12.14
C LEU A 57 -6.65 0.98 13.32
N PHE A 58 -5.40 0.51 13.43
CA PHE A 58 -4.47 0.99 14.45
C PHE A 58 -4.21 2.49 14.35
N LEU A 59 -4.00 2.99 13.13
CA LEU A 59 -3.78 4.42 12.86
C LEU A 59 -5.05 5.26 13.02
N LYS A 60 -6.20 4.68 12.67
CA LYS A 60 -7.49 5.36 12.69
C LYS A 60 -8.59 4.34 12.96
N SER A 61 -9.24 4.45 14.12
CA SER A 61 -10.36 3.62 14.55
C SER A 61 -11.38 4.50 15.29
N PRO A 62 -12.70 4.26 15.17
CA PRO A 62 -13.37 3.24 14.33
C PRO A 62 -13.36 3.59 12.83
N GLN A 63 -13.51 2.57 11.97
CA GLN A 63 -13.75 2.75 10.52
C GLN A 63 -14.76 1.76 9.95
N MET A 64 -15.47 2.16 8.89
CA MET A 64 -16.28 1.25 8.07
C MET A 64 -15.38 0.41 7.15
N ALA A 65 -15.80 -0.81 6.82
CA ALA A 65 -15.06 -1.68 5.90
C ALA A 65 -14.81 -1.01 4.53
N SER A 66 -15.77 -0.22 4.03
CA SER A 66 -15.61 0.54 2.78
C SER A 66 -14.52 1.62 2.85
N GLN A 67 -14.37 2.27 4.00
CA GLN A 67 -13.31 3.27 4.23
C GLN A 67 -11.95 2.59 4.21
N ILE A 68 -11.81 1.47 4.93
CA ILE A 68 -10.55 0.70 4.95
C ILE A 68 -10.22 0.17 3.57
N ALA A 69 -11.21 -0.34 2.81
CA ALA A 69 -11.00 -0.83 1.45
C ALA A 69 -10.43 0.25 0.52
N SER A 70 -10.94 1.47 0.63
CA SER A 70 -10.41 2.63 -0.10
C SER A 70 -8.98 2.95 0.32
N GLU A 71 -8.69 2.95 1.63
CA GLU A 71 -7.36 3.28 2.17
C GLU A 71 -6.29 2.25 1.77
N VAL A 72 -6.63 0.96 1.74
CA VAL A 72 -5.70 -0.13 1.37
C VAL A 72 -5.80 -0.55 -0.11
N ASN A 73 -6.61 0.16 -0.89
CA ASN A 73 -6.84 -0.04 -2.32
C ASN A 73 -7.20 -1.50 -2.70
N VAL A 74 -8.26 -2.04 -2.08
CA VAL A 74 -8.78 -3.39 -2.35
C VAL A 74 -10.28 -3.39 -2.58
N THR A 75 -10.80 -4.48 -3.13
CA THR A 75 -12.24 -4.63 -3.40
C THR A 75 -13.05 -4.81 -2.12
N SER A 76 -14.35 -4.50 -2.18
CA SER A 76 -15.32 -4.73 -1.09
C SER A 76 -15.43 -6.21 -0.69
N SER A 77 -15.29 -7.13 -1.64
CA SER A 77 -15.27 -8.57 -1.35
C SER A 77 -14.02 -8.98 -0.59
N HIS A 78 -12.85 -8.47 -0.99
CA HIS A 78 -11.59 -8.76 -0.33
C HIS A 78 -11.57 -8.19 1.10
N ILE A 79 -12.00 -6.95 1.31
CA ILE A 79 -12.01 -6.35 2.66
C ILE A 79 -12.95 -7.09 3.61
N THR A 80 -14.11 -7.56 3.12
CA THR A 80 -15.06 -8.32 3.93
C THR A 80 -14.42 -9.61 4.42
N ALA A 81 -13.79 -10.37 3.51
CA ALA A 81 -13.11 -11.61 3.85
C ALA A 81 -11.95 -11.41 4.84
N VAL A 82 -11.16 -10.33 4.68
CA VAL A 82 -10.04 -10.00 5.59
C VAL A 82 -10.57 -9.60 6.97
N THR A 83 -11.54 -8.70 7.04
CA THR A 83 -12.10 -8.23 8.32
C THR A 83 -12.81 -9.34 9.08
N ASP A 84 -13.49 -10.26 8.40
CA ASP A 84 -14.04 -11.47 9.02
C ASP A 84 -12.96 -12.34 9.67
N ARG A 85 -11.81 -12.52 9.02
CA ARG A 85 -10.68 -13.26 9.59
C ARG A 85 -10.10 -12.55 10.82
N LEU A 86 -9.92 -11.24 10.74
CA LEU A 86 -9.41 -10.44 11.86
C LEU A 86 -10.36 -10.45 13.07
N VAL A 87 -11.67 -10.44 12.83
CA VAL A 87 -12.68 -10.60 13.89
C VAL A 87 -12.61 -12.00 14.51
N ARG A 88 -12.51 -13.06 13.69
CA ARG A 88 -12.33 -14.43 14.21
C ARG A 88 -11.05 -14.61 15.02
N LYS A 89 -9.99 -13.87 14.68
CA LYS A 89 -8.72 -13.84 15.43
C LYS A 89 -8.79 -12.99 16.70
N GLY A 90 -9.91 -12.32 16.98
CA GLY A 90 -10.05 -11.43 18.14
C GLY A 90 -9.19 -10.17 18.07
N LEU A 91 -8.76 -9.77 16.87
CA LEU A 91 -7.90 -8.59 16.67
C LEU A 91 -8.74 -7.34 16.37
N VAL A 92 -9.93 -7.53 15.81
CA VAL A 92 -10.89 -6.49 15.45
C VAL A 92 -12.26 -6.90 15.99
N GLU A 93 -13.07 -5.93 16.38
CA GLU A 93 -14.46 -6.13 16.75
C GLU A 93 -15.41 -5.28 15.90
N ARG A 94 -16.68 -5.70 15.87
CA ARG A 94 -17.74 -5.01 15.13
C ARG A 94 -18.66 -4.30 16.09
N LYS A 95 -18.92 -3.02 15.80
CA LYS A 95 -19.80 -2.18 16.58
C LYS A 95 -20.85 -1.55 15.68
N ARG A 96 -22.12 -1.77 16.00
CA ARG A 96 -23.22 -1.10 15.30
C ARG A 96 -23.30 0.34 15.76
N SER A 97 -23.55 1.26 14.83
CA SER A 97 -23.81 2.64 15.20
C SER A 97 -25.08 2.74 16.04
N ASN A 98 -25.03 3.61 17.06
CA ASN A 98 -26.19 3.94 17.88
C ASN A 98 -27.20 4.83 17.14
N SER A 99 -26.74 5.63 16.17
CA SER A 99 -27.58 6.54 15.38
C SER A 99 -28.24 5.87 14.18
N ASP A 100 -27.55 4.95 13.53
CA ASP A 100 -28.08 4.15 12.42
C ASP A 100 -27.59 2.70 12.51
N ARG A 101 -28.48 1.79 12.93
CA ARG A 101 -28.15 0.36 13.11
C ARG A 101 -27.73 -0.36 11.83
N ARG A 102 -27.91 0.26 10.65
CA ARG A 102 -27.42 -0.27 9.36
C ARG A 102 -25.91 -0.08 9.21
N ILE A 103 -25.33 0.88 9.92
CA ILE A 103 -23.89 1.17 9.88
C ILE A 103 -23.16 0.25 10.85
N VAL A 104 -22.15 -0.44 10.33
CA VAL A 104 -21.23 -1.28 11.12
C VAL A 104 -19.84 -0.68 11.04
N TYR A 105 -19.31 -0.33 12.20
CA TYR A 105 -17.92 0.06 12.39
C TYR A 105 -17.08 -1.15 12.80
N LEU A 106 -15.81 -1.09 12.41
CA LEU A 106 -14.76 -1.96 12.88
C LEU A 106 -13.89 -1.16 13.84
N GLU A 107 -13.63 -1.74 15.01
CA GLU A 107 -12.74 -1.19 16.03
C GLU A 107 -11.58 -2.18 16.27
N ILE A 108 -10.36 -1.68 16.36
CA ILE A 108 -9.22 -2.51 16.75
C ILE A 108 -9.31 -2.82 18.25
N THR A 109 -9.13 -4.09 18.60
CA THR A 109 -9.08 -4.53 20.00
C THR A 109 -7.71 -4.24 20.62
N GLU A 110 -7.58 -4.34 21.94
CA GLU A 110 -6.27 -4.22 22.60
C GLU A 110 -5.28 -5.28 22.11
N HIS A 111 -5.74 -6.53 21.96
CA HIS A 111 -4.93 -7.60 21.37
C HIS A 111 -4.48 -7.27 19.94
N GLY A 112 -5.37 -6.67 19.14
CA GLY A 112 -5.05 -6.16 17.81
C GLY A 112 -3.97 -5.08 17.82
N ARG A 113 -3.99 -4.17 18.80
CA ARG A 113 -2.97 -3.12 18.96
C ARG A 113 -1.61 -3.72 19.27
N GLU A 114 -1.52 -4.59 20.26
CA GLU A 114 -0.26 -5.27 20.64
C GLU A 114 0.37 -6.04 19.46
N VAL A 115 -0.45 -6.76 18.70
CA VAL A 115 0.01 -7.48 17.49
C VAL A 115 0.50 -6.49 16.44
N THR A 116 -0.21 -5.38 16.22
CA THR A 116 0.17 -4.38 15.22
C THR A 116 1.49 -3.72 15.56
N GLU A 117 1.72 -3.35 16.82
CA GLU A 117 2.97 -2.71 17.27
C GLU A 117 4.19 -3.60 17.03
N LYS A 118 4.09 -4.90 17.33
CA LYS A 118 5.15 -5.88 17.07
C LYS A 118 5.46 -5.98 15.57
N LEU A 119 4.42 -6.03 14.73
CA LEU A 119 4.58 -6.17 13.28
C LEU A 119 5.00 -4.87 12.58
N GLU A 120 4.70 -3.71 13.18
CA GLU A 120 5.23 -2.43 12.72
C GLU A 120 6.76 -2.38 12.80
N ALA A 121 7.37 -2.99 13.83
CA ALA A 121 8.83 -3.10 13.91
C ALA A 121 9.40 -3.93 12.76
N VAL A 122 8.78 -5.08 12.44
CA VAL A 122 9.17 -5.94 11.30
C VAL A 122 9.07 -5.18 9.97
N ARG A 123 7.97 -4.45 9.76
CA ARG A 123 7.77 -3.62 8.57
C ARG A 123 8.83 -2.52 8.46
N LYS A 124 9.13 -1.81 9.55
CA LYS A 124 10.13 -0.73 9.58
C LYS A 124 11.52 -1.25 9.25
N GLU A 125 11.93 -2.36 9.85
CA GLU A 125 13.26 -2.95 9.59
C GLU A 125 13.37 -3.41 8.14
N TYR A 126 12.33 -4.06 7.59
CA TYR A 126 12.32 -4.42 6.17
C TYR A 126 12.58 -3.23 5.24
N TYR A 127 11.84 -2.13 5.41
CA TYR A 127 12.02 -0.95 4.54
C TYR A 127 13.39 -0.28 4.76
N LYS A 128 13.87 -0.25 5.99
CA LYS A 128 15.21 0.25 6.31
C LYS A 128 16.30 -0.57 5.61
N GLU A 129 16.23 -1.90 5.68
CA GLU A 129 17.17 -2.79 4.98
C GLU A 129 17.08 -2.62 3.45
N ARG A 130 15.85 -2.54 2.91
CA ARG A 130 15.59 -2.51 1.47
C ARG A 130 16.14 -1.25 0.80
N PHE A 131 16.13 -0.13 1.51
CA PHE A 131 16.57 1.19 1.05
C PHE A 131 17.87 1.68 1.72
N LYS A 132 18.60 0.81 2.43
CA LYS A 132 19.83 1.17 3.16
C LYS A 132 20.93 1.84 2.33
N GLY A 133 20.92 1.62 1.02
CA GLY A 133 21.91 2.17 0.09
C GLY A 133 21.49 3.48 -0.58
N TRP A 134 20.30 4.00 -0.23
CA TRP A 134 19.79 5.25 -0.78
C TRP A 134 20.10 6.37 0.19
N SER A 135 20.59 7.48 -0.34
CA SER A 135 20.72 8.74 0.37
C SER A 135 19.35 9.42 0.57
N ASP A 136 19.27 10.34 1.53
CA ASP A 136 18.06 11.12 1.77
C ASP A 136 17.64 11.90 0.51
N GLN A 137 18.61 12.44 -0.25
CA GLN A 137 18.36 13.16 -1.50
C GLN A 137 17.74 12.25 -2.59
N GLU A 138 18.17 10.99 -2.68
CA GLU A 138 17.58 10.04 -3.63
C GLU A 138 16.14 9.68 -3.24
N ILE A 139 15.87 9.54 -1.94
CA ILE A 139 14.51 9.29 -1.44
C ILE A 139 13.62 10.51 -1.71
N GLU A 140 14.07 11.72 -1.38
CA GLU A 140 13.35 12.97 -1.62
C GLU A 140 13.01 13.17 -3.10
N MET A 141 13.98 12.93 -3.99
CA MET A 141 13.78 13.02 -5.44
C MET A 141 12.70 12.04 -5.93
N VAL A 142 12.70 10.80 -5.44
CA VAL A 142 11.67 9.82 -5.83
C VAL A 142 10.30 10.21 -5.29
N LEU A 143 10.21 10.72 -4.06
CA LEU A 143 8.96 11.22 -3.48
C LEU A 143 8.41 12.40 -4.29
N GLU A 144 9.26 13.33 -4.71
CA GLU A 144 8.86 14.46 -5.57
C GLU A 144 8.30 13.97 -6.91
N LEU A 145 9.00 13.04 -7.57
CA LEU A 145 8.57 12.50 -8.86
C LEU A 145 7.25 11.71 -8.75
N PHE A 146 7.05 10.96 -7.67
CA PHE A 146 5.81 10.23 -7.44
C PHE A 146 4.63 11.18 -7.17
N GLY A 147 4.85 12.26 -6.41
CA GLY A 147 3.83 13.27 -6.13
C GLY A 147 3.34 14.04 -7.36
N ARG A 148 4.02 13.92 -8.51
CA ARG A 148 3.54 14.47 -9.80
C ARG A 148 2.56 13.56 -10.52
N VAL A 149 2.45 12.30 -10.10
CA VAL A 149 1.67 11.24 -10.75
C VAL A 149 0.50 10.77 -9.88
N LEU A 150 0.73 10.61 -8.57
CA LEU A 150 -0.25 10.17 -7.57
C LEU A 150 -1.08 11.35 -7.05
#